data_AF-A0A820PUB9-F1
#
_entry.id   AF-A0A820PUB9-F1
#
_cell.length_a   1.000
_cell.length_b   1.000
_cell.length_c   1.000
_cell.angle_alpha   90.00
_cell.angle_beta   90.00
_cell.angle_gamma   90.00
#
_symmetry.space_group_name_H-M   'P 1'
#
loop_
_entity.id
_entity.type
_entity.pdbx_description
1 polymer ?
#
loop_
_entity_poly.entity_id
_entity_poly.type
_entity_poly.pdbx_seq_one_letter_code
_entity_poly.pdbx_strand_id
1 'polypeptide(L)'
;MSLFINRDYLRLLKLFHPLKSSRLNKHSSALSTNLTKKKMRAKLEGDQRNDTLKQLDTSGWKLVDDRDALSKTFLFKDFNQAFGFMTRVALLAEKLDHHPEWFNVYNKVQVT
;
A
#
# COMPACT_ATOMS: atom_id res chain seq x y z
N MET A 1 8.37 -9.21 7.01
CA MET A 1 8.90 -8.35 5.92
C MET A 1 8.68 -9.08 4.60
N SER A 2 7.64 -8.75 3.83
CA SER A 2 7.33 -9.43 2.56
C SER A 2 7.86 -8.57 1.42
N LEU A 3 8.87 -9.11 0.71
CA LEU A 3 9.60 -8.47 -0.39
C LEU A 3 8.85 -8.49 -1.74
N PHE A 4 7.56 -8.79 -1.75
CA PHE A 4 6.80 -9.06 -2.97
C PHE A 4 5.38 -8.48 -2.91
N ILE A 5 4.85 -8.13 -4.07
CA ILE A 5 3.52 -7.53 -4.20
C ILE A 5 2.45 -8.55 -3.77
N ASN A 6 1.74 -8.23 -2.69
CA ASN A 6 0.65 -9.05 -2.12
C ASN A 6 -0.60 -8.20 -1.86
N ARG A 7 -1.70 -8.80 -1.38
CA ARG A 7 -2.97 -8.08 -1.19
C ARG A 7 -2.93 -7.04 -0.07
N ASP A 8 -2.10 -7.21 0.96
CA ASP A 8 -1.95 -6.24 2.05
C ASP A 8 -1.16 -5.01 1.59
N TYR A 9 -0.09 -5.24 0.81
CA TYR A 9 0.65 -4.19 0.12
C TYR A 9 -0.28 -3.34 -0.76
N LEU A 10 -1.12 -3.97 -1.59
CA LEU A 10 -2.08 -3.24 -2.42
C LEU A 10 -3.08 -2.39 -1.63
N ARG A 11 -3.50 -2.86 -0.44
CA ARG A 11 -4.41 -2.08 0.41
C ARG A 11 -3.73 -0.82 0.91
N LEU A 12 -2.45 -0.90 1.26
CA LEU A 12 -1.66 0.29 1.57
C LEU A 12 -1.54 1.18 0.33
N LEU A 13 -1.17 0.62 -0.84
CA LEU A 13 -1.03 1.34 -2.11
C LEU A 13 -2.25 2.19 -2.50
N LYS A 14 -3.46 1.61 -2.36
CA LYS A 14 -4.72 2.28 -2.68
C LYS A 14 -5.06 3.42 -1.72
N LEU A 15 -4.55 3.36 -0.49
CA LEU A 15 -4.80 4.37 0.54
C LEU A 15 -3.85 5.57 0.46
N PHE A 16 -2.77 5.49 -0.31
CA PHE A 16 -1.88 6.64 -0.53
C PHE A 16 -2.47 7.70 -1.50
N HIS A 17 -3.74 7.60 -1.89
CA HIS A 17 -4.44 8.73 -2.53
C HIS A 17 -4.77 9.81 -1.50
N PRO A 18 -4.69 11.11 -1.82
CA PRO A 18 -5.25 12.16 -0.97
C PRO A 18 -6.73 11.83 -0.72
N LEU A 19 -7.08 11.65 0.56
CA LEU A 19 -8.30 11.00 1.02
C LEU A 19 -9.57 11.48 0.28
N LYS A 20 -10.28 10.56 -0.38
CA LYS A 20 -11.75 10.59 -0.40
C LYS A 20 -12.25 9.68 0.72
N SER A 21 -12.98 10.28 1.66
CA SER A 21 -13.58 9.58 2.80
C SER A 21 -14.67 8.62 2.33
N SER A 22 -14.53 7.33 2.61
CA SER A 22 -15.65 6.39 2.60
C SER A 22 -15.53 5.41 3.77
N ARG A 23 -16.62 5.24 4.51
CA ARG A 23 -16.72 4.43 5.74
C ARG A 23 -16.71 2.94 5.40
N LEU A 24 -15.93 2.15 6.14
CA LEU A 24 -15.96 0.69 6.10
C LEU A 24 -16.70 0.15 7.33
N ASN A 25 -17.83 -0.52 7.09
CA ASN A 25 -18.51 -1.35 8.10
C ASN A 25 -17.75 -2.66 8.32
N LYS A 26 -17.68 -3.13 9.56
CA LYS A 26 -17.02 -4.39 9.94
C LYS A 26 -17.98 -5.31 10.69
N HIS A 27 -18.15 -6.52 10.18
CA HIS A 27 -18.45 -7.71 10.97
C HIS A 27 -17.63 -8.89 10.41
N SER A 28 -17.06 -9.74 11.29
CA SER A 28 -17.20 -11.21 11.25
C SER A 28 -16.07 -12.00 11.96
N SER A 29 -16.43 -13.27 12.20
CA SER A 29 -15.94 -14.35 13.08
C SER A 29 -14.52 -14.91 12.90
N ALA A 30 -14.04 -15.60 13.94
CA ALA A 30 -12.63 -15.93 14.20
C ALA A 30 -12.06 -17.20 13.52
N LEU A 31 -12.86 -18.19 13.08
CA LEU A 31 -12.31 -19.43 12.48
C LEU A 31 -11.89 -19.31 11.00
N SER A 32 -12.50 -18.39 10.25
CA SER A 32 -12.17 -18.11 8.83
C SER A 32 -10.82 -17.38 8.65
N THR A 33 -10.24 -16.91 9.75
CA THR A 33 -9.20 -15.86 9.75
C THR A 33 -7.82 -16.33 9.29
N ASN A 34 -7.41 -17.56 9.58
CA ASN A 34 -6.03 -17.99 9.30
C ASN A 34 -5.78 -18.41 7.85
N LEU A 35 -6.70 -19.15 7.23
CA LEU A 35 -6.61 -19.52 5.81
C LEU A 35 -6.74 -18.28 4.91
N THR A 36 -7.61 -17.34 5.28
CA THR A 36 -7.75 -16.07 4.57
C THR A 36 -6.52 -15.18 4.74
N LYS A 37 -5.92 -15.10 5.93
CA LYS A 37 -4.69 -14.34 6.19
C LYS A 37 -3.49 -14.90 5.41
N LYS A 38 -3.33 -16.24 5.33
CA LYS A 38 -2.30 -16.87 4.49
C LYS A 38 -2.49 -16.55 3.01
N LYS A 39 -3.73 -16.58 2.51
CA LYS A 39 -4.05 -16.22 1.12
C LYS A 39 -3.78 -14.73 0.82
N MET A 40 -3.94 -13.84 1.80
CA MET A 40 -3.70 -12.40 1.62
C MET A 40 -2.21 -12.05 1.52
N ARG A 41 -1.36 -12.77 2.26
CA ARG A 41 0.10 -12.62 2.24
C ARG A 41 0.77 -13.34 1.09
N ALA A 42 0.03 -14.13 0.31
CA ALA A 42 0.58 -14.80 -0.87
C ALA A 42 0.87 -13.79 -1.99
N LYS A 43 1.93 -14.06 -2.75
CA LYS A 43 2.31 -13.27 -3.92
C LYS A 43 1.18 -13.27 -4.95
N LEU A 44 0.98 -12.13 -5.60
CA LEU A 44 0.02 -12.02 -6.70
C LEU A 44 0.63 -12.61 -7.98
N GLU A 45 -0.14 -13.46 -8.64
CA GLU A 45 0.25 -14.16 -9.88
C GLU A 45 -0.87 -14.08 -10.93
N GLY A 46 -0.51 -14.35 -12.19
CA GLY A 46 -1.44 -14.47 -13.32
C GLY A 46 -2.27 -13.21 -13.61
N ASP A 47 -3.48 -13.42 -14.11
CA ASP A 47 -4.38 -12.34 -14.54
C ASP A 47 -4.69 -11.35 -13.41
N GLN A 48 -4.82 -11.85 -12.18
CA GLN A 48 -5.09 -11.02 -11.01
C GLN A 48 -3.97 -10.00 -10.76
N ARG A 49 -2.72 -10.38 -11.00
CA ARG A 49 -1.56 -9.48 -10.90
C ARG A 49 -1.63 -8.43 -11.99
N ASN A 50 -1.82 -8.86 -13.24
CA ASN A 50 -1.81 -7.98 -14.42
C ASN A 50 -2.91 -6.90 -14.35
N ASP A 51 -4.13 -7.29 -13.98
CA ASP A 51 -5.25 -6.36 -13.84
C ASP A 51 -5.00 -5.34 -12.73
N THR A 52 -4.42 -5.79 -11.61
CA THR A 52 -4.06 -4.90 -10.51
C THR A 52 -2.97 -3.92 -10.93
N LEU A 53 -1.92 -4.38 -11.62
CA LEU A 53 -0.83 -3.52 -12.08
C LEU A 53 -1.33 -2.44 -13.04
N LYS A 54 -2.24 -2.79 -13.97
CA LYS A 54 -2.90 -1.80 -14.85
C LYS A 54 -3.66 -0.73 -14.06
N GLN A 55 -4.40 -1.11 -13.02
CA GLN A 55 -5.10 -0.15 -12.16
C GLN A 55 -4.13 0.77 -11.42
N LEU A 56 -3.00 0.24 -10.95
CA LEU A 56 -2.02 1.02 -10.18
C LEU A 56 -1.18 1.94 -11.06
N ASP A 57 -0.92 1.55 -12.31
CA ASP A 57 -0.25 2.38 -13.32
C ASP A 57 -1.04 3.68 -13.58
N THR A 58 -2.36 3.58 -13.77
CA THR A 58 -3.24 4.77 -13.89
C THR A 58 -3.25 5.65 -12.63
N SER A 59 -2.86 5.09 -11.48
CA SER A 59 -2.74 5.82 -10.21
C SER A 59 -1.32 6.36 -9.97
N GLY A 60 -0.39 6.20 -10.93
CA GLY A 60 0.98 6.71 -10.88
C GLY A 60 1.97 5.84 -10.10
N TRP A 61 1.63 4.58 -9.80
CA TRP A 61 2.58 3.60 -9.28
C TRP A 61 3.31 2.93 -10.43
N LYS A 62 4.63 2.80 -10.33
CA LYS A 62 5.47 2.17 -11.35
C LYS A 62 6.21 0.98 -10.78
N LEU A 63 6.44 -0.06 -11.58
CA LEU A 63 7.34 -1.14 -11.19
C LEU A 63 8.74 -0.57 -10.98
N VAL A 64 9.43 -1.08 -9.96
CA VAL A 64 10.85 -0.79 -9.78
C VAL A 64 11.63 -1.78 -10.62
N ASP A 65 12.66 -1.28 -11.32
CA ASP A 65 13.55 -2.12 -12.09
C ASP A 65 14.23 -3.14 -11.17
N ASP A 66 14.42 -4.37 -11.66
CA ASP A 66 15.13 -5.47 -10.99
C ASP A 66 14.58 -5.94 -9.63
N ARG A 67 13.38 -5.50 -9.21
CA ARG A 67 12.71 -6.05 -8.02
C ARG A 67 11.18 -6.13 -8.16
N ASP A 68 10.57 -7.09 -7.46
CA ASP A 68 9.10 -7.24 -7.40
C ASP A 68 8.47 -6.23 -6.43
N ALA A 69 8.59 -4.94 -6.75
CA ALA A 69 8.08 -3.84 -5.95
C ALA A 69 7.49 -2.74 -6.85
N LEU A 70 6.62 -1.92 -6.27
CA LEU A 70 6.11 -0.71 -6.93
C LEU A 70 6.71 0.51 -6.24
N SER A 71 6.85 1.60 -6.97
CA SER A 71 7.27 2.89 -6.41
C SER A 71 6.35 4.01 -6.86
N LYS A 72 6.20 5.00 -5.99
CA LYS A 72 5.50 6.25 -6.29
C LYS A 72 6.08 7.40 -5.49
N THR A 73 6.18 8.55 -6.13
CA THR A 73 6.56 9.80 -5.47
C THR A 73 5.31 10.64 -5.21
N PHE A 74 5.14 11.09 -3.97
CA PHE A 74 4.12 12.04 -3.54
C PHE A 74 4.76 13.40 -3.32
N LEU A 75 4.10 14.45 -3.82
CA LEU A 75 4.46 15.85 -3.59
C LEU A 75 3.32 16.53 -2.84
N PHE A 76 3.66 17.14 -1.71
CA PHE A 76 2.75 17.89 -0.84
C PHE A 76 3.08 19.38 -0.89
N LYS A 77 2.26 20.21 -0.23
CA LYS A 77 2.51 21.65 -0.14
C LYS A 77 3.75 21.96 0.71
N ASP A 78 3.92 21.24 1.81
CA ASP A 78 4.93 21.49 2.85
C ASP A 78 5.26 20.20 3.62
N PHE A 79 6.22 20.29 4.54
CA PHE A 79 6.64 19.17 5.38
C PHE A 79 5.53 18.69 6.33
N ASN A 80 4.70 19.59 6.86
CA ASN A 80 3.66 19.21 7.81
C ASN A 80 2.63 18.27 7.14
N GLN A 81 2.22 18.58 5.92
CA GLN A 81 1.33 17.73 5.14
C GLN A 81 1.96 16.39 4.76
N ALA A 82 3.24 16.40 4.36
CA ALA A 82 3.98 15.17 4.06
C ALA A 82 4.06 14.25 5.28
N PHE A 83 4.43 14.80 6.44
CA PHE A 83 4.56 14.01 7.67
C PHE A 83 3.21 13.55 8.22
N GLY A 84 2.15 14.39 8.13
CA GLY A 84 0.79 13.99 8.48
C GLY A 84 0.23 12.87 7.59
N PHE A 85 0.65 12.81 6.33
CA PHE A 85 0.42 11.65 5.46
C PHE A 85 1.20 10.41 5.95
N MET A 86 2.49 10.55 6.22
CA MET A 86 3.34 9.46 6.72
C MET A 86 2.80 8.84 8.01
N THR A 87 2.39 9.66 8.99
CA THR A 87 1.83 9.17 10.26
C THR A 87 0.56 8.33 10.06
N ARG A 88 -0.35 8.74 9.16
CA ARG A 88 -1.57 7.97 8.86
C ARG A 88 -1.25 6.63 8.22
N VAL A 89 -0.25 6.59 7.35
CA VAL A 89 0.24 5.34 6.72
C VAL A 89 0.85 4.44 7.78
N ALA A 90 1.70 4.96 8.67
CA ALA A 90 2.37 4.17 9.71
C ALA A 90 1.37 3.42 10.61
N LEU A 91 0.29 4.08 11.04
CA LEU A 91 -0.76 3.47 11.86
C LEU A 91 -1.46 2.30 11.14
N LEU A 92 -1.64 2.41 9.82
CA LEU A 92 -2.27 1.36 9.01
C LEU A 92 -1.30 0.23 8.69
N ALA A 93 -0.05 0.56 8.37
CA ALA A 93 1.04 -0.37 8.15
C ALA A 93 1.20 -1.31 9.35
N GLU A 94 1.15 -0.76 10.57
CA GLU A 94 1.22 -1.53 11.81
C GLU A 94 0.05 -2.52 11.93
N LYS A 95 -1.18 -2.06 11.66
CA LYS A 95 -2.37 -2.90 11.70
C LYS A 95 -2.34 -4.04 10.67
N LEU A 96 -1.70 -3.80 9.52
CA LEU A 96 -1.57 -4.77 8.44
C LEU A 96 -0.33 -5.65 8.59
N ASP A 97 0.58 -5.34 9.54
CA ASP A 97 1.90 -5.97 9.68
C ASP A 97 2.65 -5.96 8.33
N HIS A 98 2.61 -4.80 7.68
CA HIS A 98 3.21 -4.56 6.37
C HIS A 98 3.67 -3.11 6.28
N HIS A 99 4.97 -2.90 6.33
CA HIS A 99 5.57 -1.58 6.42
C HIS A 99 6.14 -1.15 5.06
N PRO A 100 5.96 0.11 4.65
CA PRO A 100 6.56 0.63 3.42
C PRO A 100 8.06 0.86 3.59
N GLU A 101 8.78 0.85 2.48
CA GLU A 101 10.10 1.48 2.38
C GLU A 101 9.88 2.91 1.88
N TRP A 102 10.38 3.92 2.59
CA TRP A 102 10.21 5.30 2.12
C TRP A 102 11.43 6.18 2.33
N PHE A 103 11.48 7.26 1.55
CA PHE A 103 12.43 8.35 1.67
C PHE A 103 11.68 9.68 1.62
N ASN A 104 11.88 10.53 2.64
CA ASN A 104 11.22 11.83 2.73
C ASN A 104 12.25 12.96 2.79
N VAL A 105 12.05 13.97 1.95
CA VAL A 105 12.75 15.25 2.01
C VAL A 105 11.72 16.37 1.90
N TYR A 106 11.51 17.11 2.99
CA TYR A 106 10.54 18.18 3.08
C TYR A 106 9.14 17.73 2.62
N ASN A 107 8.63 18.30 1.52
CA ASN A 107 7.30 18.03 0.98
C ASN A 107 7.24 16.84 0.01
N LYS A 108 8.36 16.13 -0.22
CA LYS A 108 8.45 14.99 -1.14
C LYS A 108 8.57 13.68 -0.36
N VAL A 109 7.69 12.72 -0.63
CA VAL A 109 7.75 11.36 -0.04
C VAL A 109 7.82 10.35 -1.18
N GLN A 110 8.93 9.63 -1.27
CA GLN A 110 9.09 8.50 -2.19
C GLN A 110 8.76 7.22 -1.43
N VAL A 111 7.81 6.44 -1.93
CA VAL A 111 7.39 5.17 -1.34
C VAL A 111 7.74 4.04 -2.30
N THR A 112 8.33 2.98 -1.77
CA THR A 112 8.37 1.66 -2.37
C THR A 112 7.62 0.67 -1.50
#